data_AF-A0A950IQ25-F1
#
_entry.id   AF-A0A950IQ25-F1
#
_cell.length_a   1.000
_cell.length_b   1.000
_cell.length_c   1.000
_cell.angle_alpha   90.00
_cell.angle_beta   90.00
_cell.angle_gamma   90.00
#
_symmetry.space_group_name_H-M   'P 1'
#
loop_
_entity.id
_entity.type
_entity.pdbx_description
1 polymer ?
#
loop_
_entity_poly.entity_id
_entity_poly.type
_entity_poly.pdbx_seq_one_letter_code
_entity_poly.pdbx_strand_id
1 'polypeptide(L)'
;MPSVRELDEVFKPSLPDVFSSVHLTRSPSFWRRALGFLGPGFLISVGYMDPGNWATDIAGGSRYGYTLLFVIMLSNLMAILLQSLALKLGIATERDLAQACRESYSRPTAILLWIFAEVAIAACDLAEVIGSAIALQLLFHIPLVIGVILTGADVLLLLLLQNKGFRYLEALVITLIATIMILFGVEIVLSHPEWGLIARNLLLPT
;
A
#
# COMPACT_ATOMS: atom_id res chain seq x y z
N MET A 1 23.21 16.79 -32.90
CA MET A 1 22.27 15.67 -32.67
C MET A 1 22.86 14.86 -31.53
N PRO A 2 22.15 14.70 -30.40
CA PRO A 2 22.63 13.84 -29.32
C PRO A 2 22.80 12.41 -29.85
N SER A 3 23.83 11.71 -29.37
CA SER A 3 24.14 10.36 -29.82
C SER A 3 23.08 9.36 -29.35
N VAL A 4 22.89 8.25 -30.05
CA VAL A 4 21.89 7.21 -29.70
C VAL A 4 22.06 6.70 -28.25
N ARG A 5 23.29 6.73 -27.71
CA ARG A 5 23.58 6.41 -26.29
C ARG A 5 23.10 7.47 -25.29
N GLU A 6 23.04 8.75 -25.68
CA GLU A 6 22.47 9.82 -24.84
C GLU A 6 20.93 9.76 -24.80
N LEU A 7 20.29 9.18 -25.82
CA LEU A 7 18.84 8.93 -25.80
C LEU A 7 18.48 7.72 -24.91
N ASP A 8 19.34 6.69 -24.88
CA ASP A 8 19.18 5.52 -24.00
C ASP A 8 19.39 5.85 -22.51
N GLU A 9 20.24 6.85 -22.16
CA GLU A 9 20.39 7.32 -20.78
C GLU A 9 19.17 8.11 -20.27
N VAL A 10 18.37 8.68 -21.17
CA VAL A 10 17.23 9.56 -20.83
C VAL A 10 15.94 8.78 -20.55
N PHE A 11 15.82 7.52 -20.99
CA PHE A 11 14.58 6.75 -20.85
C PHE A 11 14.82 5.37 -20.21
N LYS A 12 15.26 5.37 -18.94
CA LYS A 12 15.28 4.14 -18.15
C LYS A 12 13.89 3.94 -17.53
N PRO A 13 13.11 2.91 -17.91
CA PRO A 13 11.78 2.68 -17.35
C PRO A 13 11.87 2.46 -15.84
N SER A 14 10.86 2.96 -15.12
CA SER A 14 10.72 2.65 -13.70
C SER A 14 10.49 1.16 -13.51
N LEU A 15 11.19 0.55 -12.55
CA LEU A 15 11.14 -0.89 -12.26
C LEU A 15 11.29 -1.77 -13.54
N PRO A 16 12.48 -1.80 -14.18
CA PRO A 16 12.68 -2.44 -15.48
C PRO A 16 12.27 -3.91 -15.53
N ASP A 17 12.36 -4.62 -14.39
CA ASP A 17 12.06 -6.05 -14.28
C ASP A 17 10.56 -6.37 -14.42
N VAL A 18 9.68 -5.39 -14.21
CA VAL A 18 8.21 -5.55 -14.23
C VAL A 18 7.49 -4.52 -15.09
N PHE A 19 8.22 -3.58 -15.70
CA PHE A 19 7.66 -2.58 -16.59
C PHE A 19 6.88 -3.24 -17.75
N SER A 20 5.61 -2.85 -17.92
CA SER A 20 4.71 -3.38 -18.96
C SER A 20 4.51 -4.90 -18.94
N SER A 21 4.71 -5.57 -17.81
CA SER A 21 4.55 -7.03 -17.66
C SER A 21 3.08 -7.51 -17.56
N VAL A 22 2.13 -6.61 -17.28
CA VAL A 22 0.72 -6.94 -17.15
C VAL A 22 0.07 -7.10 -18.53
N HIS A 23 -0.09 -8.35 -18.97
CA HIS A 23 -0.80 -8.66 -20.21
C HIS A 23 -2.32 -8.61 -20.01
N LEU A 24 -2.96 -7.56 -20.52
CA LEU A 24 -4.41 -7.44 -20.49
C LEU A 24 -5.06 -8.35 -21.53
N THR A 25 -6.09 -9.08 -21.12
CA THR A 25 -6.89 -9.88 -22.04
C THR A 25 -7.64 -8.95 -23.00
N ARG A 26 -7.57 -9.17 -24.33
CA ARG A 26 -8.36 -8.42 -25.34
C ARG A 26 -9.86 -8.77 -25.35
N SER A 27 -10.38 -9.31 -24.26
CA SER A 27 -11.76 -9.74 -24.13
C SER A 27 -12.70 -8.53 -24.19
N PRO A 28 -13.84 -8.61 -24.89
CA PRO A 28 -14.84 -7.52 -24.89
C PRO A 28 -15.49 -7.31 -23.51
N SER A 29 -15.44 -8.31 -22.62
CA SER A 29 -15.95 -8.19 -21.25
C SER A 29 -15.07 -7.26 -20.40
N PHE A 30 -15.66 -6.15 -19.92
CA PHE A 30 -15.05 -5.21 -18.98
C PHE A 30 -14.46 -5.90 -17.75
N TRP A 31 -15.22 -6.79 -17.12
CA TRP A 31 -14.79 -7.51 -15.92
C TRP A 31 -13.54 -8.35 -16.13
N ARG A 32 -13.43 -9.05 -17.28
CA ARG A 32 -12.22 -9.83 -17.61
C ARG A 32 -10.99 -8.95 -17.83
N ARG A 33 -11.18 -7.71 -18.31
CA ARG A 33 -10.09 -6.74 -18.43
C ARG A 33 -9.69 -6.17 -17.05
N ALA A 34 -10.67 -5.88 -16.21
CA ALA A 34 -10.46 -5.34 -14.86
C ALA A 34 -9.66 -6.31 -13.97
N LEU A 35 -9.89 -7.62 -14.08
CA LEU A 35 -9.14 -8.64 -13.33
C LEU A 35 -7.62 -8.55 -13.53
N GLY A 36 -7.15 -8.10 -14.69
CA GLY A 36 -5.72 -7.96 -14.97
C GLY A 36 -5.04 -6.86 -14.14
N PHE A 37 -5.79 -5.91 -13.60
CA PHE A 37 -5.27 -4.79 -12.80
C PHE A 37 -5.38 -5.01 -11.29
N LEU A 38 -5.98 -6.12 -10.84
CA LEU A 38 -6.19 -6.37 -9.43
C LEU A 38 -4.88 -6.55 -8.66
N GLY A 39 -3.89 -7.23 -9.24
CA GLY A 39 -2.59 -7.48 -8.60
C GLY A 39 -1.89 -6.19 -8.14
N PRO A 40 -1.58 -5.27 -9.07
CA PRO A 40 -1.02 -3.97 -8.73
C PRO A 40 -1.91 -3.14 -7.78
N GLY A 41 -3.23 -3.23 -7.94
CA GLY A 41 -4.18 -2.55 -7.05
C GLY A 41 -4.05 -3.02 -5.60
N PHE A 42 -4.04 -4.33 -5.36
CA PHE A 42 -3.87 -4.90 -4.02
C PHE A 42 -2.52 -4.59 -3.40
N LEU A 43 -1.45 -4.53 -4.20
CA LEU A 43 -0.13 -4.12 -3.74
C LEU A 43 -0.09 -2.67 -3.25
N ILE A 44 -0.86 -1.78 -3.84
CA ILE A 44 -1.01 -0.40 -3.34
C ILE A 44 -1.90 -0.38 -2.10
N SER A 45 -3.01 -1.12 -2.11
CA SER A 45 -3.98 -1.13 -1.01
C SER A 45 -3.44 -1.70 0.29
N VAL A 46 -2.51 -2.66 0.26
CA VAL A 46 -1.95 -3.26 1.50
C VAL A 46 -1.24 -2.22 2.36
N GLY A 47 -0.59 -1.22 1.74
CA GLY A 47 0.09 -0.14 2.46
C GLY A 47 -0.86 0.82 3.18
N TYR A 48 -2.17 0.74 2.92
CA TYR A 48 -3.19 1.46 3.71
C TYR A 48 -3.76 0.62 4.86
N MET A 49 -3.36 -0.65 4.96
CA MET A 49 -3.80 -1.61 5.97
C MET A 49 -2.68 -1.99 6.94
N ASP A 50 -1.69 -1.12 7.12
CA ASP A 50 -0.53 -1.36 7.97
C ASP A 50 -0.86 -1.22 9.48
N PRO A 51 -0.05 -1.83 10.37
CA PRO A 51 -0.27 -1.75 11.81
C PRO A 51 -0.27 -0.33 12.38
N GLY A 52 0.38 0.63 11.71
CA GLY A 52 0.39 2.03 12.11
C GLY A 52 -1.00 2.65 12.12
N ASN A 53 -1.77 2.42 11.05
CA ASN A 53 -3.16 2.89 10.97
C ASN A 53 -4.08 2.21 11.99
N TRP A 54 -3.87 0.91 12.25
CA TRP A 54 -4.72 0.14 13.18
C TRP A 54 -4.64 0.67 14.60
N ALA A 55 -3.45 1.05 15.06
CA ALA A 55 -3.26 1.61 16.40
C ALA A 55 -4.10 2.88 16.58
N THR A 56 -4.11 3.77 15.59
CA THR A 56 -4.90 5.00 15.62
C THR A 56 -6.39 4.74 15.48
N ASP A 57 -6.80 3.80 14.62
CA ASP A 57 -8.21 3.46 14.39
C ASP A 57 -8.85 2.80 15.62
N ILE A 58 -8.16 1.85 16.25
CA ILE A 58 -8.62 1.18 17.47
C ILE A 58 -8.66 2.17 18.63
N ALA A 59 -7.62 3.00 18.81
CA ALA A 59 -7.60 4.02 19.86
C ALA A 59 -8.69 5.08 19.64
N GLY A 60 -8.91 5.49 18.39
CA GLY A 60 -9.96 6.43 17.99
C GLY A 60 -11.35 5.85 18.24
N GLY A 61 -11.61 4.62 17.80
CA GLY A 61 -12.87 3.92 18.03
C GLY A 61 -13.15 3.68 19.52
N SER A 62 -12.13 3.34 20.31
CA SER A 62 -12.28 3.16 21.76
C SER A 62 -12.62 4.46 22.50
N ARG A 63 -12.19 5.62 22.00
CA ARG A 63 -12.42 6.92 22.65
C ARG A 63 -13.66 7.65 22.13
N TYR A 64 -13.90 7.57 20.83
CA TYR A 64 -14.91 8.36 20.12
C TYR A 64 -16.03 7.51 19.48
N GLY A 65 -16.02 6.20 19.69
CA GLY A 65 -16.99 5.29 19.08
C GLY A 65 -16.97 5.40 17.55
N TYR A 66 -18.15 5.53 16.95
CA TYR A 66 -18.32 5.59 15.49
C TYR A 66 -18.17 7.00 14.90
N THR A 67 -17.92 8.03 15.70
CA THR A 67 -17.92 9.45 15.27
C THR A 67 -16.90 9.74 14.16
N LEU A 68 -15.76 9.03 14.17
CA LEU A 68 -14.66 9.24 13.22
C LEU A 68 -14.85 8.51 11.88
N LEU A 69 -15.90 7.70 11.71
CA LEU A 69 -16.12 6.91 10.48
C LEU A 69 -16.25 7.79 9.24
N PHE A 70 -16.93 8.95 9.34
CA PHE A 70 -17.03 9.90 8.23
C PHE A 70 -15.66 10.42 7.79
N VAL A 71 -14.78 10.72 8.75
CA VAL A 71 -13.42 11.22 8.47
C VAL A 71 -12.57 10.13 7.79
N ILE A 72 -12.68 8.89 8.26
CA ILE A 72 -11.99 7.74 7.65
C ILE A 72 -12.49 7.51 6.22
N MET A 73 -13.81 7.59 5.98
CA MET A 73 -14.39 7.49 4.64
C MET A 73 -13.86 8.59 3.72
N LEU A 74 -13.88 9.84 4.17
CA LEU A 74 -13.39 10.98 3.39
C LEU A 74 -11.89 10.85 3.07
N SER A 75 -11.09 10.41 4.03
CA SER A 75 -9.66 10.12 3.85
C SER A 75 -9.45 9.06 2.75
N ASN A 76 -10.21 7.95 2.79
CA ASN A 76 -10.13 6.90 1.77
C ASN A 76 -10.56 7.40 0.37
N LEU A 77 -11.59 8.25 0.28
CA LEU A 77 -11.98 8.86 -1.01
C LEU A 77 -10.87 9.76 -1.56
N MET A 78 -10.19 10.53 -0.71
CA MET A 78 -9.03 11.33 -1.11
C MET A 78 -7.87 10.44 -1.57
N ALA A 79 -7.59 9.34 -0.85
CA ALA A 79 -6.57 8.38 -1.26
C ALA A 79 -6.87 7.80 -2.65
N ILE A 80 -8.11 7.37 -2.91
CA ILE A 80 -8.53 6.86 -4.23
C ILE A 80 -8.33 7.92 -5.31
N LEU A 81 -8.70 9.18 -5.05
CA LEU A 81 -8.50 10.27 -5.99
C LEU A 81 -7.01 10.45 -6.33
N LEU A 82 -6.15 10.57 -5.32
CA LEU A 82 -4.71 10.79 -5.49
C LEU A 82 -4.04 9.60 -6.20
N GLN A 83 -4.38 8.37 -5.83
CA GLN A 83 -3.87 7.17 -6.49
C GLN A 83 -4.32 7.08 -7.95
N SER A 84 -5.56 7.50 -8.25
CA SER A 84 -6.04 7.55 -9.63
C SER A 84 -5.28 8.56 -10.49
N LEU A 85 -4.81 9.66 -9.90
CA LEU A 85 -4.00 10.67 -10.59
C LEU A 85 -2.58 10.16 -10.82
N ALA A 86 -1.96 9.52 -9.83
CA ALA A 86 -0.65 8.89 -9.96
C ALA A 86 -0.65 7.80 -11.04
N LEU A 87 -1.71 6.97 -11.06
CA LEU A 87 -1.90 5.95 -12.10
C LEU A 87 -2.07 6.58 -13.49
N LYS A 88 -2.88 7.63 -13.61
CA LYS A 88 -3.07 8.34 -14.90
C LYS A 88 -1.76 8.93 -15.41
N LEU A 89 -0.94 9.50 -14.52
CA LEU A 89 0.40 9.97 -14.87
C LEU A 89 1.23 8.82 -15.43
N GLY A 90 1.36 7.71 -14.67
CA GLY A 90 2.17 6.56 -15.07
C GLY A 90 1.75 5.93 -16.40
N ILE A 91 0.45 5.84 -16.66
CA ILE A 91 -0.07 5.30 -17.93
C ILE A 91 0.11 6.28 -19.08
N ALA A 92 -0.09 7.59 -18.86
CA ALA A 92 -0.04 8.57 -19.94
C ALA A 92 1.38 8.97 -20.35
N THR A 93 2.32 8.95 -19.40
CA THR A 93 3.71 9.40 -19.63
C THR A 93 4.72 8.26 -19.66
N GLU A 94 4.28 7.03 -19.35
CA GLU A 94 5.15 5.85 -19.18
C GLU A 94 6.28 6.06 -18.15
N ARG A 95 6.07 6.98 -17.20
CA ARG A 95 7.06 7.40 -16.20
C ARG A 95 6.48 7.37 -14.80
N ASP A 96 7.32 7.07 -13.82
CA ASP A 96 6.92 7.21 -12.43
C ASP A 96 6.88 8.68 -11.98
N LEU A 97 6.25 8.92 -10.82
CA LEU A 97 6.11 10.26 -10.26
C LEU A 97 7.48 10.88 -9.90
N ALA A 98 8.46 10.08 -9.48
CA ALA A 98 9.79 10.57 -9.12
C ALA A 98 10.56 11.07 -10.35
N GLN A 99 10.46 10.36 -11.48
CA GLN A 99 10.98 10.77 -12.78
C GLN A 99 10.33 12.08 -13.24
N ALA A 100 8.99 12.16 -13.19
CA ALA A 100 8.26 13.36 -13.56
C ALA A 100 8.65 14.59 -12.69
N CYS A 101 8.81 14.39 -11.38
CA CYS A 101 9.27 15.42 -10.45
C CYS A 101 10.72 15.85 -10.74
N ARG A 102 11.62 14.90 -11.00
CA ARG A 102 13.02 15.20 -11.31
C ARG A 102 13.21 16.00 -12.59
N GLU A 103 12.34 15.79 -13.58
CA GLU A 103 12.36 16.55 -14.84
C GLU A 103 11.68 17.92 -14.71
N SER A 104 10.64 18.03 -13.88
CA SER A 104 9.83 19.25 -13.76
C SER A 104 10.41 20.26 -12.77
N TYR A 105 11.19 19.80 -11.78
CA TYR A 105 11.72 20.65 -10.70
C TYR A 105 13.23 20.85 -10.75
N SER A 106 13.69 21.90 -10.09
CA SER A 106 15.13 22.15 -9.91
C SER A 106 15.80 21.03 -9.10
N ARG A 107 17.10 20.80 -9.34
CA ARG A 107 17.88 19.74 -8.67
C ARG A 107 17.79 19.80 -7.13
N PRO A 108 17.87 20.97 -6.46
CA PRO A 108 17.68 21.05 -5.01
C PRO A 108 16.30 20.57 -4.55
N THR A 109 15.23 20.96 -5.26
CA THR A 109 13.86 20.54 -4.95
C THR A 109 13.67 19.04 -5.13
N ALA A 110 14.20 18.46 -6.21
CA ALA A 110 14.13 17.03 -6.46
C ALA A 110 14.86 16.22 -5.38
N ILE A 111 16.02 16.68 -4.91
CA ILE A 111 16.75 16.04 -3.80
C ILE A 111 15.94 16.13 -2.50
N LEU A 112 15.32 17.29 -2.22
CA LEU A 112 14.48 17.45 -1.03
C LEU A 112 13.27 16.50 -1.05
N LEU A 113 12.60 16.37 -2.21
CA LEU A 113 11.50 15.41 -2.40
C LEU A 113 11.95 13.97 -2.20
N TRP A 114 13.15 13.61 -2.70
CA TRP A 114 13.74 12.30 -2.47
C TRP A 114 13.99 12.04 -0.97
N ILE A 115 14.59 12.99 -0.25
CA ILE A 115 14.81 12.86 1.20
C ILE A 115 13.48 12.65 1.95
N PHE A 116 12.44 13.42 1.62
CA PHE A 116 11.12 13.22 2.24
C PHE A 116 10.52 11.85 1.92
N ALA A 117 10.68 11.34 0.70
CA ALA A 117 10.23 10.01 0.33
C ALA A 117 10.97 8.91 1.11
N GLU A 118 12.30 9.02 1.25
CA GLU A 118 13.12 8.10 2.05
C GLU A 118 12.73 8.10 3.54
N VAL A 119 12.51 9.29 4.11
CA VAL A 119 12.05 9.41 5.50
C VAL A 119 10.64 8.80 5.67
N ALA A 120 9.75 9.04 4.71
CA ALA A 120 8.39 8.51 4.76
C ALA A 120 8.36 6.98 4.69
N ILE A 121 9.12 6.37 3.77
CA ILE A 121 9.17 4.90 3.65
C ILE A 121 9.86 4.26 4.85
N ALA A 122 10.91 4.88 5.40
CA ALA A 122 11.55 4.40 6.63
C ALA A 122 10.61 4.47 7.85
N ALA A 123 9.76 5.50 7.92
CA ALA A 123 8.75 5.61 8.98
C ALA A 123 7.65 4.53 8.82
N CYS A 124 7.24 4.23 7.60
CA CYS A 124 6.31 3.15 7.28
C CYS A 124 6.86 1.78 7.72
N ASP A 125 8.10 1.48 7.31
CA ASP A 125 8.80 0.23 7.68
C ASP A 125 8.95 0.09 9.20
N LEU A 126 9.28 1.19 9.89
CA LEU A 126 9.36 1.18 11.36
C LEU A 126 8.02 0.79 12.02
N ALA A 127 6.88 1.26 11.49
CA ALA A 127 5.57 0.90 12.00
C ALA A 127 5.26 -0.59 11.77
N GLU A 128 5.63 -1.13 10.59
CA GLU A 128 5.46 -2.55 10.27
C GLU A 128 6.31 -3.46 11.17
N VAL A 129 7.59 -3.11 11.38
CA VAL A 129 8.51 -3.87 12.25
C VAL A 129 8.01 -3.87 13.70
N ILE A 130 7.60 -2.72 14.23
CA ILE A 130 7.06 -2.62 15.60
C ILE A 130 5.76 -3.40 15.72
N GLY A 131 4.84 -3.25 14.77
CA GLY A 131 3.57 -3.97 14.76
C GLY A 131 3.77 -5.48 14.75
N SER A 132 4.66 -5.97 13.88
CA SER A 132 4.98 -7.39 13.78
C SER A 132 5.67 -7.93 15.03
N ALA A 133 6.60 -7.18 15.63
CA ALA A 133 7.24 -7.56 16.89
C ALA A 133 6.24 -7.65 18.06
N ILE A 134 5.30 -6.70 18.15
CA ILE A 134 4.22 -6.74 19.14
C ILE A 134 3.29 -7.93 18.88
N ALA A 135 2.94 -8.21 17.62
CA ALA A 135 2.12 -9.37 17.28
C ALA A 135 2.79 -10.68 17.71
N LEU A 136 4.10 -10.84 17.48
CA LEU A 136 4.87 -12.00 17.93
C LEU A 136 4.93 -12.10 19.46
N GLN A 137 5.05 -10.95 20.14
CA GLN A 137 5.01 -10.90 21.60
C GLN A 137 3.64 -11.34 22.14
N LEU A 138 2.53 -10.89 21.55
CA LEU A 138 1.18 -11.25 22.01
C LEU A 138 0.84 -12.71 21.69
N LEU A 139 1.26 -13.22 20.54
CA LEU A 139 0.92 -14.57 20.10
C LEU A 139 1.80 -15.66 20.75
N PHE A 140 3.11 -15.42 20.81
CA PHE A 140 4.09 -16.43 21.23
C PHE A 140 4.81 -16.08 22.54
N HIS A 141 4.49 -14.93 23.16
CA HIS A 141 5.12 -14.45 24.39
C HIS A 141 6.64 -14.25 24.25
N ILE A 142 7.10 -13.97 23.02
CA ILE A 142 8.51 -13.73 22.71
C ILE A 142 8.88 -12.29 23.11
N PRO A 143 10.07 -12.05 23.70
CA PRO A 143 10.56 -10.70 23.99
C PRO A 143 10.65 -9.83 22.73
N LEU A 144 10.26 -8.55 22.84
CA LEU A 144 10.24 -7.61 21.70
C LEU A 144 11.55 -7.56 20.91
N VAL A 145 12.69 -7.57 21.60
CA VAL A 145 14.02 -7.53 20.95
C VAL A 145 14.20 -8.73 20.00
N ILE A 146 13.78 -9.92 20.44
CA ILE A 146 13.84 -11.12 19.61
C ILE A 146 12.81 -11.03 18.48
N GLY A 147 11.61 -10.50 18.75
CA GLY A 147 10.60 -10.22 17.72
C GLY A 147 11.13 -9.34 16.59
N VAL A 148 11.80 -8.23 16.90
CA VAL A 148 12.42 -7.31 15.91
C VAL A 148 13.55 -7.98 15.12
N ILE A 149 14.34 -8.85 15.76
CA ILE A 149 15.38 -9.61 15.04
C ILE A 149 14.72 -10.61 14.07
N LEU A 150 13.62 -11.24 14.48
CA LEU A 150 12.88 -12.19 13.65
C LEU A 150 12.19 -11.50 12.47
N THR A 151 11.70 -10.27 12.61
CA THR A 151 11.19 -9.49 11.48
C THR A 151 12.30 -9.20 10.47
N GLY A 152 13.57 -9.12 10.87
CA GLY A 152 14.67 -9.12 9.88
C GLY A 152 14.66 -10.29 8.88
N ALA A 153 14.05 -11.43 9.23
CA ALA A 153 13.84 -12.56 8.32
C ALA A 153 12.70 -12.34 7.31
N ASP A 154 11.72 -11.47 7.59
CA ASP A 154 10.65 -11.14 6.65
C ASP A 154 11.18 -10.39 5.41
N VAL A 155 12.16 -9.50 5.57
CA VAL A 155 12.84 -8.82 4.47
C VAL A 155 13.53 -9.83 3.58
N LEU A 156 14.23 -10.81 4.17
CA LEU A 156 14.86 -11.89 3.43
C LEU A 156 13.84 -12.76 2.69
N LEU A 157 12.68 -13.02 3.32
CA LEU A 157 11.58 -13.75 2.70
C LEU A 157 11.01 -12.99 1.50
N LEU A 158 10.76 -11.69 1.63
CA LEU A 158 10.26 -10.84 0.55
C LEU A 158 11.26 -10.77 -0.62
N LEU A 159 12.56 -10.58 -0.34
CA LEU A 159 13.61 -10.57 -1.37
C LEU A 159 13.69 -11.92 -2.10
N LEU A 160 13.58 -13.04 -1.36
CA LEU A 160 13.55 -14.38 -1.95
C LEU A 160 12.30 -14.59 -2.82
N LEU A 161 11.16 -14.05 -2.42
CA LEU A 161 9.92 -14.15 -3.19
C LEU A 161 9.95 -13.28 -4.44
N GLN A 162 10.54 -12.07 -4.35
CA GLN A 162 10.75 -11.18 -5.49
C GLN A 162 11.62 -11.85 -6.56
N ASN A 163 12.66 -12.60 -6.17
CA ASN A 163 13.50 -13.36 -7.09
C ASN A 163 12.72 -14.45 -7.86
N LYS A 164 11.72 -15.08 -7.22
CA LYS A 164 10.86 -16.10 -7.85
C LYS A 164 9.80 -15.52 -8.80
N GLY A 165 9.56 -14.21 -8.75
CA GLY A 165 8.67 -13.50 -9.66
C GLY A 165 7.50 -12.80 -8.98
N PHE A 166 7.10 -11.67 -9.55
CA PHE A 166 6.15 -10.72 -8.98
C PHE A 166 4.75 -11.31 -8.69
N ARG A 167 4.33 -12.31 -9.47
CA ARG A 167 3.04 -13.00 -9.28
C ARG A 167 2.94 -13.74 -7.94
N TYR A 168 4.06 -14.25 -7.42
CA TYR A 168 4.08 -14.89 -6.10
C TYR A 168 3.91 -13.88 -4.98
N LEU A 169 4.51 -12.69 -5.15
CA LEU A 169 4.37 -11.57 -4.22
C LEU A 169 2.92 -11.07 -4.18
N GLU A 170 2.30 -10.86 -5.34
CA GLU A 170 0.87 -10.51 -5.42
C GLU A 170 -0.02 -11.54 -4.73
N ALA A 171 0.19 -12.83 -5.00
CA ALA A 171 -0.60 -13.91 -4.41
C ALA A 171 -0.45 -13.97 -2.87
N LEU A 172 0.78 -13.75 -2.36
CA LEU A 172 1.03 -13.67 -0.92
C LEU A 172 0.27 -12.50 -0.31
N VAL A 173 0.40 -11.30 -0.86
CA VAL A 173 -0.25 -10.09 -0.36
C VAL A 173 -1.78 -10.24 -0.37
N ILE A 174 -2.36 -10.75 -1.45
CA ILE A 174 -3.80 -11.00 -1.54
C ILE A 174 -4.27 -11.99 -0.46
N THR A 175 -3.48 -13.04 -0.20
CA THR A 175 -3.79 -14.04 0.83
C THR A 175 -3.74 -13.43 2.23
N LEU A 176 -2.75 -12.58 2.51
CA LEU A 176 -2.64 -11.86 3.79
C LEU A 176 -3.82 -10.91 4.00
N ILE A 177 -4.17 -10.09 2.99
CA ILE A 177 -5.33 -9.20 3.04
C ILE A 177 -6.61 -10.00 3.28
N ALA A 178 -6.83 -11.08 2.53
CA ALA A 178 -8.01 -11.91 2.69
C ALA A 178 -8.12 -12.50 4.10
N THR A 179 -6.99 -12.92 4.68
CA THR A 179 -6.94 -13.44 6.05
C THR A 179 -7.35 -12.39 7.06
N ILE A 180 -6.77 -11.18 6.98
CA ILE A 180 -7.08 -10.06 7.88
C ILE A 180 -8.57 -9.67 7.76
N MET A 181 -9.07 -9.54 6.53
CA MET A 181 -10.47 -9.20 6.26
C MET A 181 -11.44 -10.21 6.84
N ILE A 182 -11.13 -11.51 6.76
CA ILE A 182 -11.96 -12.56 7.35
C ILE A 182 -11.94 -12.47 8.87
N LEU A 183 -10.77 -12.31 9.49
CA LEU A 183 -10.63 -12.23 10.94
C LEU A 183 -11.40 -11.05 11.52
N PHE A 184 -11.15 -9.83 11.04
CA PHE A 184 -11.88 -8.65 11.49
C PHE A 184 -13.36 -8.70 11.13
N GLY A 185 -13.72 -9.26 9.98
CA GLY A 185 -15.12 -9.45 9.59
C GLY A 185 -15.89 -10.33 10.59
N VAL A 186 -15.28 -11.43 11.03
CA VAL A 186 -15.85 -12.31 12.06
C VAL A 186 -15.97 -11.57 13.40
N GLU A 187 -14.93 -10.87 13.83
CA GLU A 187 -14.95 -10.10 15.09
C GLU A 187 -16.05 -9.03 15.09
N ILE A 188 -16.22 -8.29 13.98
CA ILE A 188 -17.28 -7.29 13.85
C ILE A 188 -18.65 -7.95 13.97
N VAL A 189 -18.89 -9.08 13.29
CA VAL A 189 -20.18 -9.77 13.38
C VAL A 189 -20.47 -10.27 14.80
N LEU A 190 -19.47 -10.83 15.47
CA LEU A 190 -19.58 -11.31 16.86
C LEU A 190 -19.75 -10.17 17.87
N SER A 191 -19.27 -8.97 17.56
CA SER A 191 -19.39 -7.80 18.44
C SER A 191 -20.82 -7.23 18.54
N HIS A 192 -21.75 -7.73 17.71
CA HIS A 192 -23.15 -7.26 17.62
C HIS A 192 -23.28 -5.72 17.53
N PRO A 193 -22.71 -5.07 16.50
CA PRO A 193 -22.68 -3.63 16.43
C PRO A 193 -24.05 -3.05 16.02
N GLU A 194 -24.26 -1.80 16.39
CA GLU A 194 -25.42 -1.03 15.94
C GLU A 194 -25.24 -0.56 14.49
N TRP A 195 -25.60 -1.42 13.54
CA TRP A 195 -25.46 -1.15 12.10
C TRP A 195 -26.08 0.17 11.64
N GLY A 196 -27.21 0.57 12.23
CA GLY A 196 -27.86 1.85 11.94
C GLY A 196 -27.01 3.05 12.34
N LEU A 197 -26.32 2.97 13.48
CA LEU A 197 -25.44 4.02 13.97
C LEU A 197 -24.15 4.09 13.14
N ILE A 198 -23.59 2.94 12.75
CA ILE A 198 -22.45 2.86 11.82
C ILE A 198 -22.79 3.52 10.49
N ALA A 199 -23.91 3.13 9.86
CA ALA A 199 -24.31 3.69 8.56
C ALA A 199 -24.54 5.20 8.64
N ARG A 200 -25.16 5.68 9.73
CA ARG A 200 -25.37 7.11 9.96
C ARG A 200 -24.05 7.88 10.08
N ASN A 201 -23.13 7.42 10.92
CA ASN A 201 -21.86 8.12 11.16
C ASN A 201 -20.82 7.90 10.04
N LEU A 202 -21.04 6.93 9.16
CA LEU A 202 -20.27 6.79 7.94
C LEU A 202 -20.65 7.87 6.91
N LEU A 203 -21.94 8.19 6.80
CA LEU A 203 -22.47 9.10 5.77
C LEU A 203 -22.61 10.55 6.22
N LEU A 204 -22.87 10.79 7.49
CA LEU A 204 -23.07 12.12 8.05
C LEU A 204 -21.87 12.52 8.93
N PRO A 205 -21.33 13.73 8.76
CA PRO A 205 -20.39 14.28 9.71
C PRO A 205 -21.13 14.53 11.04
N THR A 206 -20.56 14.02 12.13
CA THR A 206 -21.06 14.17 13.50
C THR A 206 -20.02 14.83 14.38
#